data_AF-A0A150AQP6-F1
#
_entry.id   AF-A0A150AQP6-F1
#
_cell.length_a   1.000
_cell.length_b   1.000
_cell.length_c   1.000
_cell.angle_alpha   90.00
_cell.angle_beta   90.00
_cell.angle_gamma   90.00
#
_symmetry.space_group_name_H-M   'P 1'
#
loop_
_entity.id
_entity.type
_entity.pdbx_description
1 polymer ?
#
loop_
_entity_poly.entity_id
_entity_poly.type
_entity_poly.pdbx_seq_one_letter_code
_entity_poly.pdbx_strand_id
1 'polypeptide(L)' 'MLISCKKATELIEKKDIFGLTKKEKFSLDVHVFLCAKCKKYQRLSEELDHTLRHFFEAKTDEELKLSDEKKGEIKDALKK' A
#
# COMPACT_ATOMS: atom_id res chain seq x y z
N MET A 1 -15.98 7.00 -15.11
CA MET A 1 -17.03 5.96 -15.19
C MET A 1 -17.47 5.63 -13.78
N LEU A 2 -18.77 5.55 -13.51
CA LEU A 2 -19.25 5.18 -12.19
C LEU A 2 -19.20 3.65 -12.03
N ILE A 3 -18.24 3.16 -11.24
CA ILE A 3 -18.12 1.73 -10.91
C ILE A 3 -19.04 1.37 -9.73
N SER A 4 -19.17 0.08 -9.39
CA SER A 4 -19.88 -0.35 -8.19
C SER A 4 -19.05 -0.08 -6.92
N CYS A 5 -19.70 0.07 -5.76
CA CYS A 5 -19.00 0.24 -4.49
C CYS A 5 -18.03 -0.92 -4.21
N LYS A 6 -18.42 -2.17 -4.55
CA LYS A 6 -17.56 -3.36 -4.43
C LYS A 6 -16.28 -3.21 -5.26
N LYS A 7 -16.40 -2.72 -6.49
CA LYS A 7 -15.22 -2.49 -7.34
C LYS A 7 -14.38 -1.32 -6.83
N ALA A 8 -15.02 -0.29 -6.30
CA ALA A 8 -14.31 0.84 -5.69
C ALA A 8 -13.47 0.39 -4.49
N THR A 9 -14.03 -0.40 -3.56
CA THR A 9 -13.28 -0.94 -2.41
C THR A 9 -12.14 -1.85 -2.87
N GLU A 10 -12.35 -2.69 -3.87
CA GLU A 10 -11.28 -3.52 -4.45
C GLU A 10 -10.13 -2.67 -5.02
N LEU A 11 -10.45 -1.58 -5.75
CA LEU A 11 -9.43 -0.67 -6.29
C LEU A 11 -8.73 0.16 -5.20
N ILE A 12 -9.41 0.48 -4.10
CA ILE A 12 -8.79 1.14 -2.94
C ILE A 12 -7.70 0.24 -2.36
N GLU A 13 -8.00 -1.02 -2.06
CA GLU A 13 -7.00 -1.95 -1.52
C GLU A 13 -5.89 -2.27 -2.54
N LYS A 14 -6.26 -2.42 -3.82
CA LYS A 14 -5.29 -2.70 -4.90
C LYS A 14 -4.26 -1.58 -5.06
N LYS A 15 -4.66 -0.32 -4.85
CA LYS A 15 -3.80 0.86 -5.00
C LYS A 15 -2.54 0.74 -4.15
N ASP A 16 -2.66 0.23 -2.93
CA ASP A 16 -1.57 0.24 -1.95
C ASP A 16 -0.65 -0.99 -2.08
N ILE A 17 -1.14 -2.10 -2.63
CA ILE A 17 -0.36 -3.34 -2.81
C ILE A 17 0.27 -3.44 -4.21
N PHE A 18 -0.49 -3.10 -5.25
CA PHE A 18 -0.12 -3.35 -6.66
C PHE A 18 -0.09 -2.09 -7.52
N GLY A 19 -0.62 -0.97 -7.02
CA GLY A 19 -0.86 0.22 -7.82
C GLY A 19 -2.06 0.09 -8.75
N LEU A 20 -2.45 1.22 -9.34
CA LEU A 20 -3.58 1.31 -10.27
C LEU A 20 -3.12 1.74 -11.66
N THR A 21 -3.77 1.18 -12.68
CA THR A 21 -3.69 1.75 -14.03
C THR A 21 -4.37 3.12 -14.08
N LYS A 22 -4.01 3.96 -15.07
CA LYS A 22 -4.59 5.31 -15.22
C LYS A 22 -6.12 5.29 -15.32
N LYS A 23 -6.69 4.28 -16.01
CA LYS A 23 -8.14 4.11 -16.17
C LYS A 23 -8.83 3.73 -14.86
N GLU A 24 -8.21 2.85 -14.08
CA GLU A 24 -8.71 2.44 -12.76
C GLU A 24 -8.67 3.62 -11.80
N LYS A 25 -7.55 4.35 -11.75
CA LYS A 25 -7.40 5.55 -10.93
C LYS A 25 -8.49 6.58 -11.23
N PHE A 26 -8.66 6.96 -12.50
CA PHE A 26 -9.71 7.91 -12.90
C PHE A 26 -11.13 7.42 -12.53
N SER A 27 -11.42 6.14 -12.73
CA SER A 27 -12.75 5.59 -12.40
C SER A 27 -13.00 5.54 -10.89
N LEU A 28 -11.96 5.25 -10.11
CA LEU A 28 -12.01 5.27 -8.66
C LEU A 28 -12.21 6.70 -8.13
N ASP A 29 -11.43 7.66 -8.62
CA ASP A 29 -11.48 9.07 -8.21
C ASP A 29 -12.89 9.65 -8.42
N VAL A 30 -13.49 9.39 -9.59
CA VAL A 30 -14.87 9.82 -9.89
C VAL A 30 -15.88 9.16 -8.94
N HIS A 31 -15.76 7.86 -8.66
CA HIS A 31 -16.70 7.17 -7.78
C HIS A 31 -16.59 7.65 -6.33
N VAL A 32 -15.38 7.79 -5.80
CA VAL A 32 -15.12 8.28 -4.44
C VAL A 32 -15.63 9.71 -4.27
N PHE A 33 -15.46 10.56 -5.28
CA PHE A 33 -15.96 11.93 -5.24
C PHE A 33 -17.49 11.99 -5.04
N LEU A 34 -18.23 11.09 -5.68
CA LEU A 34 -19.69 11.04 -5.65
C LEU A 34 -20.26 10.19 -4.50
N CYS A 35 -19.54 9.18 -4.04
CA CYS A 35 -20.02 8.22 -3.06
C CYS A 35 -19.41 8.48 -1.68
N ALA A 36 -20.19 9.09 -0.79
CA ALA A 36 -19.76 9.40 0.58
C ALA A 36 -19.30 8.15 1.37
N LYS A 37 -19.89 6.98 1.12
CA LYS A 37 -19.48 5.72 1.77
C LYS A 37 -18.10 5.28 1.33
N CYS A 38 -17.82 5.32 0.02
CA CYS A 38 -16.50 4.96 -0.49
C CYS A 38 -15.43 5.98 -0.08
N LYS A 39 -15.79 7.27 0.01
CA LYS A 39 -14.91 8.31 0.56
C LYS A 39 -14.54 8.06 2.02
N LYS A 40 -15.50 7.63 2.84
CA LYS A 40 -15.24 7.25 4.24
C LYS A 40 -14.38 5.99 4.31
N TYR A 41 -14.72 4.97 3.53
CA TYR A 41 -13.95 3.73 3.47
C TYR A 41 -12.50 3.98 3.07
N GLN A 42 -12.26 4.80 2.05
CA GLN A 42 -10.89 5.12 1.62
C GLN A 42 -10.06 5.71 2.76
N ARG A 43 -10.60 6.71 3.46
CA ARG A 43 -9.89 7.33 4.59
C ARG A 43 -9.63 6.33 5.72
N LEU A 44 -10.61 5.49 6.03
CA LEU A 44 -10.47 4.46 7.05
C LEU A 44 -9.38 3.44 6.68
N SER A 45 -9.35 2.99 5.42
CA SER A 45 -8.34 2.05 4.92
C SER A 45 -6.94 2.67 4.99
N GLU A 46 -6.78 3.92 4.53
CA GLU A 46 -5.52 4.68 4.61
C GLU A 46 -5.04 4.90 6.06
N GLU A 47 -5.95 5.21 6.99
CA GLU A 47 -5.63 5.40 8.42
C GLU A 47 -5.27 4.08 9.12
N LEU A 48 -5.97 2.99 8.76
CA LEU A 48 -5.70 1.66 9.29
C LEU A 48 -4.32 1.18 8.83
N ASP A 49 -3.98 1.31 7.55
CA ASP A 49 -2.67 0.92 7.02
C ASP A 49 -1.55 1.72 7.68
N HIS A 50 -1.72 3.03 7.83
CA HIS A 50 -0.77 3.88 8.54
C HIS A 50 -0.58 3.43 10.00
N THR A 51 -1.67 3.18 10.73
CA THR A 51 -1.62 2.76 12.13
C THR A 51 -0.95 1.39 12.29
N LEU A 52 -1.25 0.45 11.40
CA LEU A 52 -0.63 -0.87 11.40
C LEU A 52 0.86 -0.79 11.11
N ARG A 53 1.29 0.02 10.12
CA ARG A 53 2.72 0.25 9.84
C ARG A 53 3.46 0.76 11.07
N HIS A 54 2.95 1.81 11.72
CA HIS A 54 3.56 2.34 12.95
C HIS A 54 3.62 1.29 14.07
N PHE A 55 2.56 0.48 14.23
CA PHE A 55 2.54 -0.57 15.25
C PHE A 55 3.56 -1.68 14.98
N PHE A 56 3.74 -2.08 13.72
CA PHE A 56 4.72 -3.10 13.34
C PHE A 56 6.15 -2.55 13.35
N GLU A 57 6.38 -1.33 12.86
CA GLU A 57 7.69 -0.65 12.90
C GLU A 57 8.16 -0.43 14.34
N ALA A 58 7.28 -0.02 15.25
CA ALA A 58 7.59 0.15 16.66
C ALA A 58 7.91 -1.18 17.39
N LYS A 59 7.48 -2.32 16.85
CA LYS A 59 7.86 -3.65 17.38
C LYS A 59 9.17 -4.19 16.80
N THR A 60 9.66 -3.61 15.71
CA THR A 60 10.90 -4.01 15.02
C THR A 60 12.09 -3.10 15.33
N ASP A 61 12.11 -2.45 16.50
CA ASP A 61 13.28 -1.67 16.96
C ASP A 61 14.52 -2.54 17.24
N GLU A 62 14.38 -3.87 17.16
CA GLU A 62 15.50 -4.72 16.77
C GLU A 62 15.80 -4.41 15.30
N GLU A 63 16.74 -3.47 15.07
CA GLU A 63 17.28 -3.16 13.75
C GLU A 63 17.39 -4.45 12.95
N LEU A 64 16.52 -4.65 11.94
CA LEU A 64 16.63 -5.71 10.95
C LEU A 64 17.84 -5.43 10.05
N LYS A 65 19.01 -5.30 10.67
CA LYS A 65 20.31 -5.19 10.04
C LYS A 65 20.62 -6.57 9.52
N LEU A 66 20.68 -6.66 8.20
CA LEU A 66 21.41 -7.71 7.52
C LEU A 66 22.78 -7.88 8.21
N SER A 67 23.10 -9.09 8.63
CA SER A 67 24.40 -9.38 9.24
C SER A 67 25.52 -8.94 8.30
N ASP A 68 26.62 -8.47 8.86
CA ASP A 68 27.75 -8.01 8.05
C ASP A 68 28.31 -9.13 7.15
N GLU A 69 28.16 -10.38 7.58
CA GLU A 69 28.44 -11.58 6.80
C GLU A 69 27.62 -11.65 5.51
N LYS A 70 26.28 -11.57 5.60
CA LYS A 70 25.40 -11.61 4.42
C LYS A 70 25.59 -10.38 3.52
N LYS A 71 25.95 -9.21 4.07
CA LYS A 71 26.32 -8.04 3.26
C LYS A 71 27.61 -8.29 2.47
N GLY A 72 28.57 -9.02 3.03
CA GLY A 72 29.80 -9.42 2.36
C GLY A 72 29.53 -10.34 1.17
N GLU A 73 28.75 -11.38 1.37
CA GLU A 73 28.37 -12.35 0.33
C GLU A 73 27.68 -11.66 -0.87
N ILE A 74 26.77 -10.72 -0.61
CA ILE A 74 26.08 -9.96 -1.66
C ILE A 74 27.07 -9.09 -2.45
N LYS A 75 28.01 -8.42 -1.77
CA LYS A 75 29.02 -7.59 -2.45
C LYS A 75 29.95 -8.40 -3.33
N ASP A 76 30.34 -9.59 -2.90
CA ASP A 76 31.22 -10.45 -3.69
C ASP A 76 30.49 -11.10 -4.87
N ALA A 77 29.19 -11.40 -4.72
CA ALA A 77 28.35 -11.85 -5.84
C ALA A 77 28.18 -10.78 -6.95
N LEU A 78 28.21 -9.49 -6.59
CA LEU A 78 28.10 -8.36 -7.53
C LEU A 78 29.42 -7.96 -8.21
N LYS A 79 30.56 -8.52 -7.79
CA LYS A 79 31.88 -8.28 -8.40
C LYS A 79 32.22 -9.24 -9.56
N LYS A 80 31.31 -10.15 -9.91
CA LYS A 80 31.39 -10.96 -11.12
C LYS A 80 30.80 -10.22 -12.31
#